data_AF-A0A526R5N7-F1
#
_entry.id   AF-A0A526R5N7-F1
#
_cell.length_a   1.000
_cell.length_b   1.000
_cell.length_c   1.000
_cell.angle_alpha   90.00
_cell.angle_beta   90.00
_cell.angle_gamma   90.00
#
_symmetry.space_group_name_H-M   'P 1'
#
loop_
_entity.id
_entity.type
_entity.pdbx_description
1 polymer ?
#
loop_
_entity_poly.entity_id
_entity_poly.type
_entity_poly.pdbx_seq_one_letter_code
_entity_poly.pdbx_strand_id
1 'polypeptide(L)'
;MKHLSRTAALGATLALFTTLTPALADGVAYVNKGLVGVGRIPASQKDKFGETFGSGSGMAIDVKGWARDGNAYKGSLWLLPDRGYNVVGTTDYRARLNTISIELAPTAPGAALAAGQEQSGVKATL
;
A
#
# COMPACT_ATOMS: atom_id res chain seq x y z
N MET A 1 11.72 10.57 -62.54
CA MET A 1 10.87 9.67 -61.72
C MET A 1 11.54 9.56 -60.35
N LYS A 2 10.82 9.89 -59.28
CA LYS A 2 11.36 10.13 -57.93
C LYS A 2 11.70 8.80 -57.24
N HIS A 3 12.96 8.61 -56.85
CA HIS A 3 13.36 7.58 -55.90
C HIS A 3 12.92 8.02 -54.48
N LEU A 4 12.00 7.27 -53.86
CA LEU A 4 11.72 7.39 -52.43
C LEU A 4 12.31 6.19 -51.71
N SER A 5 13.50 6.37 -51.15
CA SER A 5 14.08 5.46 -50.16
C SER A 5 13.37 5.71 -48.82
N ARG A 6 12.54 4.77 -48.38
CA ARG A 6 11.92 4.82 -47.05
C ARG A 6 12.92 4.27 -46.04
N THR A 7 13.62 5.16 -45.33
CA THR A 7 14.40 4.79 -44.15
C THR A 7 13.43 4.43 -43.02
N ALA A 8 13.30 3.14 -42.72
CA ALA A 8 12.62 2.69 -41.52
C ALA A 8 13.58 2.88 -40.34
N ALA A 9 13.31 3.87 -39.49
CA ALA A 9 14.01 4.01 -38.23
C ALA A 9 13.51 2.92 -37.27
N LEU A 10 14.35 1.94 -36.97
CA LEU A 10 14.13 0.98 -35.90
C LEU A 10 14.39 1.71 -34.57
N GLY A 11 13.33 2.22 -33.94
CA GLY A 11 13.41 2.73 -32.58
C GLY A 11 13.59 1.58 -31.62
N ALA A 12 14.81 1.34 -31.14
CA ALA A 12 15.05 0.40 -30.05
C ALA A 12 14.58 1.03 -28.74
N THR A 13 13.37 0.67 -28.28
CA THR A 13 12.94 0.94 -26.91
C THR A 13 13.71 0.01 -25.97
N LEU A 14 14.74 0.56 -25.30
CA LEU A 14 15.43 -0.14 -24.22
C LEU A 14 14.53 -0.10 -22.98
N ALA A 15 13.75 -1.15 -22.76
CA ALA A 15 13.07 -1.34 -21.49
C ALA A 15 14.12 -1.65 -20.41
N LEU A 16 14.35 -0.73 -19.47
CA LEU A 16 15.08 -1.03 -18.24
C LEU A 16 14.23 -1.99 -17.40
N PHE A 17 14.48 -3.29 -17.53
CA PHE A 17 14.01 -4.27 -16.57
C PHE A 17 14.98 -4.26 -15.39
N THR A 18 14.58 -3.66 -14.27
CA THR A 18 15.27 -3.91 -13.00
C THR A 18 14.99 -5.36 -12.59
N THR A 19 15.95 -6.25 -12.84
CA THR A 19 15.89 -7.61 -12.31
C THR A 19 15.90 -7.53 -10.79
N LEU A 20 14.75 -7.74 -10.17
CA LEU A 20 14.63 -7.77 -8.71
C LEU A 20 15.43 -8.98 -8.21
N THR A 21 16.59 -8.73 -7.60
CA THR A 21 17.43 -9.80 -7.06
C THR A 21 16.76 -10.33 -5.80
N PRO A 22 16.43 -11.64 -5.72
CA PRO A 22 15.82 -12.19 -4.53
C PRO A 22 16.81 -12.20 -3.37
N ALA A 23 16.35 -11.84 -2.18
CA ALA A 23 17.04 -12.11 -0.93
C ALA A 23 16.72 -13.55 -0.49
N LEU A 24 17.73 -14.30 -0.06
CA LEU A 24 17.56 -15.67 0.43
C LEU A 24 17.54 -15.64 1.97
N ALA A 25 16.49 -16.19 2.57
CA ALA A 25 16.40 -16.41 4.02
C ALA A 25 15.61 -17.69 4.27
N ASP A 26 16.06 -18.52 5.21
CA ASP A 26 15.40 -19.79 5.59
C ASP A 26 15.10 -20.74 4.40
N GLY A 27 15.96 -20.73 3.37
CA GLY A 27 15.76 -21.51 2.14
C GLY A 27 14.68 -20.98 1.20
N VAL A 28 14.11 -19.80 1.50
CA VAL A 28 13.08 -19.13 0.72
C VAL A 28 13.68 -17.91 0.00
N ALA A 29 13.32 -17.75 -1.27
CA ALA A 29 13.68 -16.59 -2.08
C ALA A 29 12.61 -15.50 -1.97
N TYR A 30 12.96 -14.36 -1.37
CA TYR A 30 12.11 -13.20 -1.20
C TYR A 30 12.43 -12.13 -2.24
N VAL A 31 11.42 -11.74 -3.02
CA VAL A 31 11.56 -10.67 -4.01
C VAL A 31 10.90 -9.41 -3.47
N ASN A 32 11.69 -8.38 -3.19
CA ASN A 32 11.16 -7.05 -2.88
C ASN A 32 10.55 -6.46 -4.16
N LYS A 33 9.26 -6.12 -4.13
CA LYS A 33 8.53 -5.56 -5.29
C LYS A 33 8.50 -4.02 -5.33
N GLY A 34 9.16 -3.35 -4.39
CA GLY A 34 9.08 -1.92 -4.18
C GLY A 34 7.75 -1.48 -3.58
N LEU A 35 7.42 -0.19 -3.70
CA LEU A 35 6.12 0.35 -3.33
C LEU A 35 5.07 -0.13 -4.35
N VAL A 36 4.15 -0.98 -3.90
CA VAL A 36 3.11 -1.57 -4.77
C VAL A 36 1.73 -0.96 -4.57
N GLY A 37 1.55 -0.07 -3.61
CA GLY A 37 0.26 0.57 -3.38
C GLY A 37 0.32 1.58 -2.24
N VAL A 38 -0.49 2.63 -2.35
CA VAL A 38 -0.71 3.63 -1.30
C VAL A 38 -2.22 3.83 -1.17
N GLY A 39 -2.65 4.15 0.05
CA GLY A 39 -4.02 4.50 0.37
C GLY A 39 -4.06 5.59 1.45
N ARG A 40 -5.26 6.11 1.72
CA ARG A 40 -5.50 7.06 2.80
C ARG A 40 -6.74 6.69 3.59
N ILE A 41 -6.67 6.97 4.88
CA ILE A 41 -7.85 7.11 5.74
C ILE A 41 -8.06 8.63 5.91
N PRO A 42 -9.29 9.14 5.76
CA PRO A 42 -9.56 10.57 5.97
C PRO A 42 -9.14 11.03 7.37
N ALA A 43 -8.54 12.21 7.49
CA ALA A 43 -8.15 12.75 8.79
C ALA A 43 -9.35 13.02 9.72
N SER A 44 -10.53 13.23 9.14
CA SER A 44 -11.81 13.39 9.85
C SER A 44 -12.51 12.07 10.16
N GLN A 45 -11.89 10.92 9.85
CA GLN A 45 -12.46 9.61 10.13
C GLN A 45 -12.73 9.46 11.62
N LYS A 46 -13.94 9.02 11.93
CA LYS A 46 -14.36 8.70 13.29
C LYS A 46 -14.60 7.20 13.43
N ASP A 47 -14.37 6.68 14.62
CA ASP A 47 -14.76 5.32 14.97
C ASP A 47 -16.28 5.23 15.24
N LYS A 48 -16.76 4.03 15.54
CA LYS A 48 -18.19 3.77 15.83
C LYS A 48 -18.72 4.48 17.09
N PHE A 49 -17.83 5.04 17.91
CA PHE A 49 -18.16 5.79 19.12
C PHE A 49 -18.09 7.31 18.88
N GLY A 50 -17.74 7.74 17.66
CA GLY A 50 -17.68 9.16 17.28
C GLY A 50 -16.37 9.85 17.62
N GLU A 51 -15.35 9.10 18.06
CA GLU A 51 -14.02 9.64 18.36
C GLU A 51 -13.13 9.64 17.12
N THR A 52 -12.20 10.59 17.02
CA THR A 52 -11.30 10.69 15.89
C THR A 52 -10.36 9.49 15.84
N PHE A 53 -10.12 8.97 14.63
CA PHE A 53 -9.26 7.80 14.43
C PHE A 53 -7.82 8.01 14.94
N GLY A 54 -7.28 9.22 14.77
CA GLY A 54 -5.96 9.60 15.28
C GLY A 54 -4.79 8.91 14.57
N SER A 55 -3.65 8.83 15.27
CA SER A 55 -2.45 8.09 14.83
C SER A 55 -2.41 6.71 15.48
N GLY A 56 -1.62 5.79 14.93
CA GLY A 56 -1.35 4.48 15.52
C GLY A 56 0.06 4.39 16.11
N SER A 57 0.22 3.62 17.19
CA SER A 57 1.54 3.30 17.79
C SER A 57 1.92 1.84 17.60
N GLY A 58 0.96 0.96 17.26
CA GLY A 58 1.20 -0.46 17.03
C GLY A 58 0.25 -1.01 15.99
N MET A 59 0.72 -1.95 15.18
CA MET A 59 -0.05 -2.57 14.11
C MET A 59 0.27 -4.05 14.00
N ALA A 60 -0.74 -4.87 13.72
CA ALA A 60 -0.58 -6.29 13.44
C ALA A 60 -1.54 -6.71 12.32
N ILE A 61 -1.06 -7.57 11.43
CA ILE A 61 -1.86 -8.16 10.36
C ILE A 61 -2.72 -9.30 10.92
N ASP A 62 -4.02 -9.32 10.61
CA ASP A 62 -4.87 -10.48 10.90
C ASP A 62 -4.63 -11.57 9.85
N VAL A 63 -3.53 -12.31 10.00
CA VAL A 63 -3.04 -13.28 9.01
C VAL A 63 -4.07 -14.33 8.58
N LYS A 64 -5.07 -14.64 9.41
CA LYS A 64 -6.11 -15.61 9.09
C LYS A 64 -7.17 -15.05 8.15
N GLY A 65 -7.38 -13.74 8.16
CA GLY A 65 -8.38 -13.06 7.35
C GLY A 65 -7.89 -12.67 5.95
N TRP A 66 -6.60 -12.82 5.65
CA TRP A 66 -6.06 -12.43 4.35
C TRP A 66 -6.32 -13.47 3.27
N ALA A 67 -6.86 -13.00 2.15
CA ALA A 67 -7.10 -13.81 0.97
C ALA A 67 -6.71 -13.03 -0.29
N ARG A 68 -6.34 -13.79 -1.32
CA ARG A 68 -6.18 -13.26 -2.67
C ARG A 68 -7.55 -13.23 -3.36
N ASP A 69 -7.86 -12.13 -4.02
CA ASP A 69 -9.08 -11.91 -4.80
C ASP A 69 -8.69 -11.50 -6.23
N GLY A 70 -8.51 -12.49 -7.11
CA GLY A 70 -7.96 -12.28 -8.45
C GLY A 70 -6.52 -11.72 -8.41
N ASN A 71 -6.35 -10.47 -8.87
CA ASN A 71 -5.08 -9.75 -8.81
C ASN A 71 -4.96 -8.82 -7.59
N ALA A 72 -5.97 -8.80 -6.73
CA ALA A 72 -6.02 -8.02 -5.50
C ALA A 72 -5.87 -8.92 -4.26
N TYR A 73 -5.78 -8.28 -3.10
CA TYR A 73 -5.77 -8.92 -1.80
C TYR A 73 -6.77 -8.21 -0.89
N LYS A 74 -7.43 -8.98 -0.04
CA LYS A 74 -8.34 -8.48 0.99
C LYS A 74 -8.00 -9.10 2.31
N GLY A 75 -8.15 -8.32 3.38
CA GLY A 75 -7.91 -8.79 4.74
C GLY A 75 -8.04 -7.64 5.71
N SER A 76 -7.55 -7.86 6.93
CA SER A 76 -7.63 -6.86 7.99
C SER A 76 -6.29 -6.68 8.68
N LEU A 77 -6.14 -5.53 9.34
CA LEU A 77 -5.11 -5.30 10.33
C LEU A 77 -5.74 -4.73 11.60
N TRP A 78 -5.13 -4.99 12.74
CA TRP A 78 -5.45 -4.34 14.00
C TRP A 78 -4.46 -3.20 14.24
N LEU A 79 -4.99 -2.05 14.64
CA LEU A 79 -4.21 -0.88 14.98
C LEU A 79 -4.50 -0.49 16.43
N LEU A 80 -3.42 -0.38 17.21
CA LEU A 80 -3.42 0.22 18.53
C LEU A 80 -3.25 1.74 18.36
N PRO A 81 -4.25 2.55 18.72
CA PRO A 81 -4.14 3.99 18.59
C PRO A 81 -3.08 4.55 19.55
N ASP A 82 -2.50 5.67 19.15
CA ASP A 82 -1.67 6.48 20.02
C ASP A 82 -2.51 7.07 21.16
N ARG A 83 -1.88 7.22 22.34
CA ARG A 83 -2.55 7.76 23.54
C ARG A 83 -2.67 9.29 23.51
N GLY A 84 -2.16 9.92 22.46
CA GLY A 84 -2.04 11.36 22.34
C GLY A 84 -0.84 11.90 23.10
N TYR A 85 -0.65 13.20 22.97
CA TYR A 85 0.41 13.94 23.66
C TYR A 85 0.22 13.86 25.19
N ASN A 86 1.19 13.29 25.89
CA ASN A 86 1.11 12.99 27.32
C ASN A 86 2.26 13.60 28.15
N VAL A 87 3.00 14.57 27.60
CA VAL A 87 4.13 15.22 28.28
C VAL A 87 3.67 16.04 29.49
N VAL A 88 2.46 16.61 29.44
CA VAL A 88 1.91 17.48 30.49
C VAL A 88 1.08 16.73 31.55
N GLY A 89 0.94 15.41 31.43
CA GLY A 89 0.17 14.59 32.35
C GLY A 89 -0.47 13.36 31.70
N THR A 90 -1.12 12.56 32.51
CA THR A 90 -1.87 11.38 32.05
C THR A 90 -3.19 11.79 31.40
N THR A 91 -3.49 11.20 30.25
CA THR A 91 -4.80 11.33 29.59
C THR A 91 -5.69 10.16 30.01
N ASP A 92 -6.98 10.40 30.28
CA ASP A 92 -8.00 9.34 30.41
C ASP A 92 -8.25 8.72 29.02
N TYR A 93 -7.35 7.82 28.64
CA TYR A 93 -7.38 7.14 27.35
C TYR A 93 -8.14 5.83 27.46
N ARG A 94 -9.24 5.72 26.70
CA ARG A 94 -10.00 4.47 26.57
C ARG A 94 -9.29 3.55 25.59
N ALA A 95 -8.63 2.53 26.15
CA ALA A 95 -7.96 1.50 25.37
C ALA A 95 -8.92 0.80 24.41
N ARG A 96 -8.53 0.76 23.13
CA ARG A 96 -9.28 0.11 22.06
C ARG A 96 -8.33 -0.41 21.00
N LEU A 97 -8.82 -1.37 20.20
CA LEU A 97 -8.18 -1.78 18.96
C LEU A 97 -9.09 -1.39 17.80
N ASN A 98 -8.52 -0.73 16.81
CA ASN A 98 -9.20 -0.46 15.55
C ASN A 98 -8.95 -1.64 14.61
N THR A 99 -10.02 -2.26 14.13
CA THR A 99 -9.92 -3.22 13.02
C THR A 99 -10.06 -2.45 11.73
N ILE A 100 -9.06 -2.52 10.86
CA ILE A 100 -9.04 -1.83 9.58
C ILE A 100 -9.12 -2.89 8.50
N SER A 101 -10.20 -2.86 7.72
CA SER A 101 -10.34 -3.67 6.52
C SER A 101 -9.50 -3.05 5.40
N ILE A 102 -8.76 -3.90 4.70
CA ILE A 102 -7.84 -3.53 3.64
C ILE A 102 -8.26 -4.24 2.35
N GLU A 103 -8.42 -3.45 1.29
CA GLU A 103 -8.42 -3.95 -0.08
C GLU A 103 -7.18 -3.39 -0.78
N LEU A 104 -6.25 -4.26 -1.18
CA LEU A 104 -5.00 -3.92 -1.84
C LEU A 104 -5.07 -4.37 -3.30
N ALA A 105 -4.93 -3.41 -4.23
CA ALA A 105 -4.75 -3.64 -5.65
C ALA A 105 -3.32 -3.24 -6.04
N PRO A 106 -2.36 -4.20 -6.06
CA PRO A 106 -0.96 -3.89 -6.30
C PRO A 106 -0.73 -3.32 -7.71
N THR A 107 0.02 -2.23 -7.78
CA THR A 107 0.59 -1.71 -9.02
C THR A 107 1.76 -2.60 -9.44
N ALA A 108 1.89 -2.84 -10.74
CA ALA A 108 3.02 -3.60 -11.28
C ALA A 108 4.35 -2.91 -10.91
N PRO A 109 5.39 -3.67 -10.52
CA PRO A 109 6.69 -3.09 -10.20
C PRO A 109 7.21 -2.19 -11.32
N GLY A 110 7.60 -0.96 -10.97
CA GLY A 110 8.11 0.04 -11.92
C GLY A 110 7.05 0.75 -12.77
N ALA A 111 5.76 0.40 -12.65
CA ALA A 111 4.70 1.13 -13.33
C ALA A 111 4.35 2.42 -12.58
N ALA A 112 4.16 3.51 -13.32
CA ALA A 112 3.62 4.75 -12.79
C ALA A 112 2.08 4.72 -12.85
N LEU A 113 1.44 5.14 -11.76
CA LEU A 113 0.00 5.39 -11.76
C LEU A 113 -0.31 6.70 -12.49
N ALA A 114 -1.52 6.81 -13.03
CA ALA A 114 -1.99 8.05 -13.63
C ALA A 114 -2.01 9.17 -12.57
N ALA A 115 -1.82 10.43 -13.01
CA ALA A 115 -1.86 11.58 -12.12
C ALA A 115 -3.19 11.63 -11.34
N GLY A 116 -3.11 11.80 -10.02
CA GLY A 116 -4.26 11.78 -9.10
C GLY A 116 -4.71 10.38 -8.67
N GLN A 117 -4.07 9.31 -9.15
CA GLN A 117 -4.34 7.93 -8.74
C GLN A 117 -3.22 7.34 -7.89
N GLU A 118 -2.26 8.14 -7.43
CA GLU A 118 -1.07 7.67 -6.71
C GLU A 118 -1.41 6.95 -5.40
N GLN A 119 -2.65 7.09 -4.91
CA GLN A 119 -3.11 6.60 -3.61
C GLN A 119 -4.44 5.84 -3.69
N SER A 120 -4.73 5.25 -4.85
CA SER A 120 -5.89 4.37 -5.04
C SER A 120 -5.54 2.89 -4.93
N GLY A 121 -4.26 2.54 -4.75
CA GLY A 121 -3.80 1.15 -4.66
C GLY A 121 -4.22 0.44 -3.38
N VAL A 122 -4.55 1.18 -2.32
CA VAL A 122 -5.08 0.63 -1.07
C VAL A 122 -6.35 1.37 -0.66
N LYS A 123 -7.42 0.62 -0.42
CA LYS A 123 -8.61 1.10 0.27
C LYS A 123 -8.59 0.58 1.70
N ALA A 124 -8.68 1.49 2.66
CA ALA A 124 -8.68 1.19 4.08
C ALA A 124 -9.94 1.73 4.75
N THR A 125 -10.68 0.89 5.47
CA THR A 125 -11.94 1.25 6.13
C THR A 125 -12.02 0.69 7.55
N LEU A 126 -12.56 1.47 8.48
CA LEU A 126 -12.84 1.06 9.86
C LEU A 126 -14.18 0.33 10.01
#